data_AF-A0A2T0B4B8-F1
#
_entry.id   AF-A0A2T0B4B8-F1
#
_cell.length_a   1.000
_cell.length_b   1.000
_cell.length_c   1.000
_cell.angle_alpha   90.00
_cell.angle_beta   90.00
_cell.angle_gamma   90.00
#
_symmetry.space_group_name_H-M   'P 1'
#
loop_
_entity.id
_entity.type
_entity.pdbx_description
1 polymer ?
#
loop_
_entity_poly.entity_id
_entity_poly.type
_entity_poly.pdbx_seq_one_letter_code
_entity_poly.pdbx_strand_id
1 'polypeptide(L)'
;MYFTIPKWCFIFIIINLLVPILSIESIFPWIIFIVSSSKCIKISRNDYICTKLKLTKCSTYCTLAVLLGVFFNFLVLKGTTFFMNNVL
;
A
#
# COMPACT_ATOMS: atom_id res chain seq x y z
N MET A 1 21.35 -18.90 3.30
CA MET A 1 21.20 -17.82 2.29
C MET A 1 20.93 -16.52 3.02
N TYR A 2 21.90 -15.60 3.06
CA TYR A 2 21.67 -14.24 3.52
C TYR A 2 20.77 -13.55 2.49
N PHE A 3 19.49 -13.39 2.83
CA PHE A 3 18.51 -12.74 1.97
C PHE A 3 18.61 -11.23 2.15
N THR A 4 19.33 -10.57 1.24
CA THR A 4 19.32 -9.11 1.15
C THR A 4 18.17 -8.67 0.24
N ILE A 5 17.10 -8.14 0.85
CA ILE A 5 16.07 -7.42 0.09
C ILE A 5 16.77 -6.24 -0.62
N PRO A 6 16.52 -6.02 -1.92
CA PRO A 6 17.15 -4.90 -2.62
C PRO A 6 16.79 -3.57 -1.96
N LYS A 7 17.76 -2.67 -1.78
CA LYS A 7 17.55 -1.36 -1.14
C LYS A 7 16.39 -0.57 -1.75
N TRP A 8 16.18 -0.69 -3.06
CA TRP A 8 15.07 -0.04 -3.76
C TRP A 8 13.69 -0.60 -3.38
N CYS A 9 13.59 -1.89 -3.03
CA CYS A 9 12.33 -2.50 -2.57
C CYS A 9 11.93 -1.97 -1.19
N PHE A 10 12.92 -1.72 -0.33
CA PHE A 10 12.70 -1.13 0.99
C PHE A 10 12.04 0.25 0.92
N ILE A 11 12.43 1.08 -0.06
CA ILE A 11 11.82 2.40 -0.29
C ILE A 11 10.31 2.26 -0.55
N PHE A 12 9.88 1.32 -1.39
CA PHE A 12 8.45 1.10 -1.65
C PHE A 12 7.69 0.62 -0.42
N ILE A 13 8.32 -0.18 0.45
CA ILE A 13 7.71 -0.64 1.70
C ILE A 13 7.52 0.54 2.66
N ILE A 14 8.50 1.44 2.80
CA ILE A 14 8.36 2.66 3.60
C ILE A 14 7.23 3.53 3.06
N ILE A 15 7.16 3.75 1.75
CA ILE A 15 6.08 4.55 1.16
C ILE A 15 4.72 3.90 1.43
N ASN A 16 4.60 2.58 1.27
CA ASN A 16 3.35 1.88 1.59
C ASN A 16 3.00 1.93 3.09
N LEU A 17 3.99 2.04 3.98
CA LEU A 17 3.74 2.16 5.42
C LEU A 17 3.10 3.51 5.78
N LEU A 18 3.30 4.55 4.98
CA LEU A 18 2.61 5.82 5.17
C LEU A 18 1.09 5.70 4.98
N VAL A 19 0.62 4.72 4.19
CA VAL A 19 -0.82 4.51 3.95
C VAL A 19 -1.58 4.25 5.27
N PRO A 20 -1.26 3.22 6.07
CA PRO A 20 -1.94 3.01 7.35
C PRO A 20 -1.66 4.10 8.38
N ILE A 21 -0.48 4.74 8.36
CA ILE A 21 -0.14 5.81 9.31
C ILE A 21 -1.00 7.06 9.08
N LEU A 22 -1.27 7.41 7.82
CA LEU A 22 -2.04 8.60 7.44
C LEU A 22 -3.54 8.33 7.29
N SER A 23 -3.97 7.08 7.46
CA SER A 23 -5.38 6.71 7.38
C SER A 23 -6.07 6.77 8.74
N ILE A 24 -7.39 6.96 8.68
CA ILE A 24 -8.26 6.87 9.86
C ILE A 24 -8.08 5.48 10.48
N GLU A 25 -7.96 5.41 11.82
CA GLU A 25 -7.71 4.18 12.56
C GLU A 25 -8.67 3.06 12.14
N SER A 26 -8.17 2.16 11.33
CA SER A 26 -8.92 1.06 10.76
C SER A 26 -7.97 -0.05 10.32
N ILE A 27 -8.46 -1.30 10.35
CA ILE A 27 -7.68 -2.46 9.93
C ILE A 27 -7.48 -2.53 8.41
N PHE A 28 -8.35 -1.88 7.63
CA PHE A 28 -8.31 -1.91 6.17
C PHE A 28 -7.00 -1.32 5.57
N PRO A 29 -6.55 -0.11 5.95
CA PRO A 29 -5.26 0.42 5.54
C PRO A 29 -4.06 -0.51 5.84
N TRP A 30 -4.08 -1.22 6.96
CA TRP A 30 -3.05 -2.19 7.33
C TRP A 30 -3.05 -3.41 6.40
N ILE A 31 -4.24 -3.91 6.02
CA ILE A 31 -4.36 -5.00 5.06
C ILE A 31 -3.80 -4.57 3.69
N ILE A 32 -4.11 -3.36 3.24
CA ILE A 32 -3.58 -2.79 1.99
C ILE A 32 -2.05 -2.75 2.02
N PHE A 33 -1.46 -2.30 3.14
CA PHE A 33 -0.02 -2.29 3.36
C PHE A 33 0.60 -3.69 3.29
N ILE A 34 0.04 -4.67 3.99
CA ILE A 34 0.57 -6.04 4.04
C ILE A 34 0.53 -6.69 2.65
N VAL A 35 -0.59 -6.56 1.93
CA VAL A 35 -0.77 -7.16 0.60
C VAL A 35 0.17 -6.51 -0.42
N SER A 36 0.26 -5.19 -0.45
CA SER A 36 1.15 -4.46 -1.36
C SER A 36 2.63 -4.76 -1.10
N SER A 37 3.05 -4.75 0.16
CA SER A 37 4.42 -5.08 0.57
C SER A 37 4.79 -6.53 0.24
N SER A 38 3.87 -7.47 0.46
CA SER A 38 4.06 -8.88 0.10
C SER A 38 4.26 -9.06 -1.41
N LYS A 39 3.49 -8.33 -2.24
CA LYS A 39 3.67 -8.35 -3.70
C LYS A 39 5.02 -7.75 -4.12
N CYS A 40 5.43 -6.63 -3.53
CA CYS A 40 6.74 -6.02 -3.80
C CYS A 40 7.90 -6.98 -3.47
N ILE A 41 7.84 -7.65 -2.32
CA ILE A 41 8.84 -8.65 -1.93
C ILE A 41 8.85 -9.83 -2.91
N LYS A 42 7.67 -10.36 -3.27
CA LYS A 42 7.57 -11.49 -4.22
C LYS A 42 8.16 -11.15 -5.60
N ILE A 43 7.98 -9.92 -6.07
CA ILE A 43 8.52 -9.45 -7.36
C ILE A 43 10.03 -9.23 -7.28
N SER A 44 10.52 -8.70 -6.15
CA SER A 44 11.96 -8.52 -5.94
C SER A 44 12.72 -9.85 -6.04
N ARG A 45 12.12 -10.94 -5.55
CA ARG A 45 12.65 -12.31 -5.56
C ARG A 45 12.58 -13.02 -6.92
N ASN A 46 11.90 -12.46 -7.92
CA ASN A 46 11.74 -13.13 -9.20
C ASN A 46 12.95 -12.84 -10.11
N ASP A 47 13.95 -13.72 -10.12
CA ASP A 47 15.19 -13.51 -10.88
C ASP A 47 15.04 -13.54 -12.40
N TYR A 48 13.91 -14.07 -12.91
CA TYR A 48 13.61 -14.10 -14.34
C TYR A 48 13.17 -12.75 -14.93
N ILE A 49 13.02 -11.72 -14.08
CA ILE A 49 12.51 -10.41 -14.50
C ILE A 49 13.64 -9.36 -14.43
N CYS A 50 13.79 -8.59 -15.51
CA CYS A 50 14.70 -7.45 -15.53
C CYS A 50 14.37 -6.43 -14.43
N THR A 51 15.37 -5.87 -13.77
CA THR A 51 15.24 -4.91 -12.66
C THR A 51 14.36 -3.71 -13.01
N LYS A 52 14.41 -3.22 -14.25
CA LYS A 52 13.53 -2.12 -14.72
C LYS A 52 12.05 -2.50 -14.63
N LEU A 53 11.69 -3.71 -15.05
CA LEU A 53 10.32 -4.20 -14.99
C LEU A 53 9.88 -4.48 -13.54
N LYS A 54 10.79 -4.96 -12.68
CA LYS A 54 10.53 -5.11 -11.23
C LYS A 54 10.18 -3.77 -10.58
N LEU A 55 10.94 -2.73 -10.89
CA LEU A 55 10.71 -1.36 -10.42
C LEU A 55 9.37 -0.81 -10.89
N THR A 56 9.03 -0.95 -12.18
CA THR A 56 7.74 -0.50 -12.70
C THR A 56 6.58 -1.20 -11.99
N LYS A 57 6.66 -2.52 -11.79
CA LYS A 57 5.61 -3.27 -11.09
C LYS A 57 5.50 -2.86 -9.61
N CYS A 58 6.61 -2.69 -8.90
CA CYS A 58 6.55 -2.24 -7.50
C CYS A 58 5.99 -0.82 -7.39
N SER A 59 6.35 0.06 -8.32
CA SER A 59 5.77 1.40 -8.43
C SER A 59 4.26 1.35 -8.65
N THR A 60 3.77 0.51 -9.58
CA THR A 60 2.31 0.39 -9.82
C THR A 60 1.57 -0.20 -8.61
N TYR A 61 2.16 -1.15 -7.88
CA TYR A 61 1.53 -1.64 -6.64
C TYR A 61 1.51 -0.58 -5.54
N CYS A 62 2.56 0.24 -5.45
CA CYS A 62 2.66 1.33 -4.50
C CYS A 62 1.63 2.44 -4.81
N THR A 63 1.51 2.86 -6.07
CA THR A 63 0.50 3.84 -6.47
C THR A 63 -0.92 3.32 -6.25
N LEU A 64 -1.20 2.06 -6.56
CA LEU A 64 -2.49 1.43 -6.26
C LEU A 64 -2.79 1.39 -4.75
N ALA A 65 -1.80 1.08 -3.91
CA ALA A 65 -1.98 1.07 -2.46
C ALA A 65 -2.32 2.47 -1.92
N VAL A 66 -1.64 3.50 -2.40
CA VAL A 66 -1.92 4.89 -2.04
C VAL A 66 -3.32 5.30 -2.49
N LEU A 67 -3.71 4.99 -3.74
CA LEU A 67 -5.05 5.29 -4.25
C LEU A 67 -6.14 4.62 -3.42
N LEU A 68 -5.97 3.35 -3.06
CA LEU A 68 -6.92 2.62 -2.21
C LEU A 68 -7.00 3.23 -0.80
N GLY A 69 -5.87 3.63 -0.21
CA GLY A 69 -5.84 4.29 1.09
C GLY A 69 -6.56 5.64 1.10
N VAL A 70 -6.30 6.48 0.09
CA VAL A 70 -6.99 7.77 -0.08
C VAL A 70 -8.48 7.58 -0.30
N PHE A 71 -8.86 6.62 -1.16
CA PHE A 71 -10.25 6.32 -1.44
C PHE A 71 -10.98 5.80 -0.19
N PHE A 72 -10.33 4.94 0.60
CA PHE A 72 -10.87 4.48 1.87
C PHE A 72 -11.12 5.64 2.84
N ASN A 73 -10.14 6.54 3.03
CA ASN A 73 -10.30 7.70 3.89
C ASN A 73 -11.46 8.61 3.43
N PHE A 74 -11.60 8.81 2.12
CA PHE A 74 -12.70 9.58 1.53
C PHE A 74 -14.07 8.94 1.82
N LEU A 75 -14.19 7.62 1.64
CA LEU A 75 -15.42 6.89 1.94
C LEU A 75 -15.79 6.96 3.42
N VAL A 76 -14.82 6.81 4.32
CA VAL A 76 -15.06 6.91 5.76
C VAL A 76 -15.57 8.31 6.10
N LEU A 77 -14.92 9.36 5.61
CA LEU A 77 -15.34 10.75 5.86
C LEU A 77 -16.77 11.02 5.36
N LYS A 78 -17.12 10.53 4.16
CA LYS A 78 -18.46 10.67 3.59
C LYS A 78 -19.49 9.84 4.36
N GLY A 79 -19.13 8.62 4.77
CA GLY A 79 -19.99 7.75 5.55
C GLY A 79 -20.31 8.34 6.92
N THR A 80 -19.30 8.86 7.63
CA THR A 80 -19.50 9.49 8.94
C THR A 80 -20.31 10.77 8.85
N THR A 81 -20.07 11.64 7.86
CA THR A 81 -20.87 12.86 7.67
C THR A 81 -22.31 12.55 7.28
N PHE A 82 -22.54 11.54 6.44
CA PHE A 82 -23.89 11.10 6.10
C PHE A 82 -24.66 10.58 7.33
N PHE A 83 -23.99 9.77 8.16
CA PHE A 83 -24.58 9.22 9.39
C PHE A 83 -24.95 10.32 10.38
N MET A 84 -24.04 11.27 10.61
CA MET A 84 -24.27 12.40 11.51
C MET A 84 -25.38 13.35 11.07
N ASN A 85 -25.63 13.47 9.76
CA ASN A 85 -26.62 14.43 9.23
C ASN A 85 -28.03 13.83 9.05
N ASN A 86 -28.15 12.50 8.91
CA ASN A 86 -29.42 11.86 8.54
C ASN A 86 -29.93 10.83 9.55
N VAL A 87 -29.05 10.31 10.40
CA VAL A 87 -29.41 9.24 11.35
C VAL A 87 -29.41 9.73 12.79
N LEU A 88 -28.47 10.61 13.13
CA LEU A 88 -28.29 11.19 14.46
C LEU A 88 -28.98 12.56 14.52
#